data_AF-A0A7V9ENZ9-F1
#
_entry.id   AF-A0A7V9ENZ9-F1
#
_cell.length_a   1.000
_cell.length_b   1.000
_cell.length_c   1.000
_cell.angle_alpha   90.00
_cell.angle_beta   90.00
_cell.angle_gamma   90.00
#
_symmetry.space_group_name_H-M   'P 1'
#
loop_
_entity.id
_entity.type
_entity.pdbx_description
1 polymer ?
#
loop_
_entity_poly.entity_id
_entity_poly.type
_entity_poly.pdbx_seq_one_letter_code
_entity_poly.pdbx_strand_id
1 'polypeptide(L)'
;IHGDLNHANFLLTPDGLKVFDFDDSCYCWFAYDLIVPIFHFPVADPALVNVNAQQAFRHLLRGYESVRRFNPIWRKWIPALLKWRDLQIYGFFYEQLEISALPENLRQKFLGMRARIEAGRPIAEIGGAG
;
A
#
# COMPACT_ATOMS: atom_id res chain seq x y z
N ILE A 1 13.67 -2.46 6.35
CA ILE A 1 12.44 -1.64 6.27
C ILE A 1 11.36 -2.32 7.08
N HIS A 2 10.23 -1.67 7.36
CA HIS A 2 9.13 -2.33 8.08
C HIS A 2 8.42 -3.38 7.22
N GLY A 3 8.25 -3.12 5.92
CA GLY A 3 7.67 -4.09 4.97
C GLY A 3 6.14 -4.13 4.94
N ASP A 4 5.49 -3.71 6.04
CA ASP A 4 4.04 -3.61 6.18
C ASP A 4 3.58 -2.35 6.94
N LEU A 5 4.24 -1.21 6.75
CA LEU A 5 3.80 0.01 7.45
C LEU A 5 2.44 0.49 6.90
N ASN A 6 1.39 0.39 7.71
CA ASN A 6 0.05 0.83 7.37
C ASN A 6 -0.68 1.39 8.62
N HIS A 7 -1.91 1.88 8.46
CA HIS A 7 -2.68 2.55 9.51
C HIS A 7 -2.98 1.67 10.75
N ALA A 8 -2.90 0.36 10.62
CA ALA A 8 -3.06 -0.58 11.73
C ALA A 8 -1.75 -0.83 12.50
N ASN A 9 -0.59 -0.43 11.96
CA ASN A 9 0.75 -0.77 12.49
C ASN A 9 1.49 0.44 13.09
N PHE A 10 0.77 1.55 13.34
CA PHE A 10 1.28 2.64 14.14
C PHE A 10 0.20 3.27 15.02
N LEU A 11 0.63 3.85 16.14
CA LEU A 11 -0.20 4.63 17.05
C LEU A 11 0.32 6.06 17.12
N LEU A 12 -0.60 7.02 17.12
CA LEU A 12 -0.29 8.39 17.50
C LEU A 12 -0.45 8.51 19.02
N THR A 13 0.64 8.75 19.73
CA THR A 13 0.62 8.99 21.18
C THR A 13 0.95 10.45 21.49
N PRO A 14 0.78 10.92 22.75
CA PRO A 14 1.22 12.25 23.16
C PRO A 14 2.71 12.52 22.89
N ASP A 15 3.53 11.47 22.90
CA ASP A 15 4.98 11.53 22.64
C ASP A 15 5.33 11.32 21.16
N GLY A 16 4.34 11.36 20.26
CA GLY A 16 4.50 11.20 18.83
C GLY A 16 4.13 9.80 18.31
N LEU A 17 4.56 9.51 17.08
CA LEU A 17 4.19 8.29 16.38
C LEU A 17 5.01 7.10 16.88
N LYS A 18 4.34 6.01 17.26
CA LYS A 18 4.95 4.75 17.70
C LYS A 18 4.59 3.66 16.69
N VAL A 19 5.61 3.00 16.14
CA VAL A 19 5.47 1.93 15.15
C VAL A 19 5.64 0.58 15.86
N PHE A 20 4.84 -0.41 15.48
CA PHE A 20 4.85 -1.78 16.02
C PHE A 20 4.52 -2.78 14.91
N ASP A 21 4.49 -4.07 15.22
CA ASP A 21 4.27 -5.17 14.26
C ASP A 21 5.36 -5.30 13.19
N PHE A 22 6.55 -5.74 13.64
CA PHE A 22 7.74 -5.83 12.80
C PHE A 22 7.93 -7.21 12.14
N ASP A 23 6.92 -8.08 12.14
CA ASP A 23 7.05 -9.47 11.68
C ASP A 23 7.37 -9.58 10.17
N ASP A 24 6.94 -8.59 9.37
CA ASP A 24 7.23 -8.47 7.93
C ASP A 24 8.51 -7.66 7.60
N SER A 25 9.34 -7.38 8.62
CA SER A 25 10.57 -6.60 8.43
C SER A 25 11.56 -7.31 7.52
N CYS A 26 12.05 -6.59 6.51
CA CYS A 26 12.92 -7.18 5.50
C CYS A 26 13.95 -6.21 4.92
N TYR A 27 14.90 -6.77 4.18
CA TYR A 27 15.78 -6.02 3.27
C TYR A 27 15.04 -5.74 1.96
N CYS A 28 14.76 -4.46 1.71
CA CYS A 28 14.11 -4.00 0.49
C CYS A 28 14.43 -2.50 0.28
N TRP A 29 13.97 -1.92 -0.83
CA TRP A 29 14.15 -0.50 -1.13
C TRP A 29 13.30 0.38 -0.21
N PHE A 30 13.85 1.51 0.27
CA PHE A 30 13.09 2.47 1.07
C PHE A 30 11.83 3.00 0.37
N ALA A 31 11.87 3.09 -0.97
CA ALA A 31 10.70 3.44 -1.77
C ALA A 31 9.53 2.48 -1.57
N TYR A 32 9.78 1.20 -1.36
CA TYR A 32 8.72 0.23 -1.12
C TYR A 32 8.01 0.53 0.21
N ASP A 33 8.77 0.79 1.28
CA ASP A 33 8.22 1.15 2.61
C ASP A 33 7.43 2.47 2.60
N LEU A 34 7.71 3.37 1.64
CA LEU A 34 6.92 4.59 1.40
C LEU A 34 5.62 4.35 0.65
N ILE A 35 5.57 3.31 -0.20
CA ILE A 35 4.41 3.00 -1.03
C ILE A 35 3.40 2.12 -0.28
N VAL A 36 3.84 1.29 0.65
CA VAL A 36 2.97 0.40 1.44
C VAL A 36 1.85 1.16 2.18
N PRO A 37 2.08 2.28 2.87
CA PRO A 37 1.00 3.05 3.50
C PRO A 37 -0.02 3.57 2.49
N ILE A 38 0.45 3.99 1.31
CA ILE A 38 -0.41 4.52 0.24
C ILE A 38 -1.24 3.41 -0.41
N PHE A 39 -0.69 2.20 -0.52
CA PHE A 39 -1.41 1.03 -1.02
C PHE A 39 -2.63 0.70 -0.14
N HIS A 40 -2.49 0.79 1.18
CA HIS A 40 -3.58 0.45 2.11
C HIS A 40 -4.57 1.61 2.34
N PHE A 41 -4.24 2.82 1.88
CA PHE A 41 -5.09 3.99 2.09
C PHE A 41 -6.50 3.86 1.50
N PRO A 42 -6.69 3.35 0.25
CA PRO A 42 -8.02 3.11 -0.31
C PRO A 42 -8.79 1.96 0.37
N VAL A 43 -8.09 1.09 1.10
CA VAL A 43 -8.63 -0.12 1.71
C VAL A 43 -9.13 0.12 3.14
N ALA A 44 -8.62 1.17 3.81
CA ALA A 44 -8.88 1.46 5.22
C ALA A 44 -10.32 1.91 5.53
N ASP A 45 -11.01 2.57 4.58
CA ASP A 45 -12.38 3.04 4.80
C ASP A 45 -13.13 3.24 3.46
N PRO A 46 -14.30 2.60 3.26
CA PRO A 46 -15.20 2.86 2.13
C PRO A 46 -15.62 4.33 1.97
N ALA A 47 -15.62 5.12 3.04
CA ALA A 47 -15.87 6.56 2.99
C ALA A 47 -14.66 7.37 2.49
N LEU A 48 -13.45 6.79 2.53
CA LEU A 48 -12.21 7.38 2.03
C LEU A 48 -11.88 6.94 0.59
N VAL A 49 -12.79 6.25 -0.10
CA VAL A 49 -12.64 5.81 -1.50
C VAL A 49 -12.32 6.97 -2.46
N ASN A 50 -12.62 8.21 -2.06
CA ASN A 50 -12.31 9.43 -2.80
C ASN A 50 -11.08 10.21 -2.29
N VAL A 51 -10.33 9.69 -1.31
CA VAL A 51 -9.09 10.37 -0.91
C VAL A 51 -8.08 10.22 -2.01
N ASN A 52 -7.65 11.37 -2.50
CA ASN A 52 -6.68 11.49 -3.56
C ASN A 52 -5.33 10.87 -3.10
N ALA A 53 -5.06 9.63 -3.51
CA ALA A 53 -3.82 8.92 -3.19
C ALA A 53 -2.58 9.73 -3.58
N GLN A 54 -2.68 10.55 -4.62
CA GLN A 54 -1.62 11.47 -5.02
C GLN A 54 -1.38 12.56 -3.98
N GLN A 55 -2.45 13.11 -3.39
CA GLN A 55 -2.33 14.08 -2.31
C GLN A 55 -1.72 13.44 -1.05
N ALA A 56 -2.18 12.26 -0.66
CA ALA A 56 -1.61 11.52 0.46
C ALA A 56 -0.11 11.25 0.24
N PHE A 57 0.26 10.79 -0.96
CA PHE A 57 1.66 10.57 -1.31
C PHE A 57 2.48 11.86 -1.31
N ARG A 58 1.94 13.00 -1.76
CA ARG A 58 2.63 14.31 -1.67
C ARG A 58 2.92 14.70 -0.23
N HIS A 59 1.95 14.54 0.68
CA HIS A 59 2.16 14.85 2.11
C HIS A 59 3.20 13.92 2.75
N LEU A 60 3.10 12.62 2.48
CA LEU A 60 4.06 11.63 2.96
C LEU A 60 5.47 11.92 2.45
N LEU A 61 5.62 12.21 1.15
CA LEU A 61 6.89 12.52 0.52
C LEU A 61 7.53 13.78 1.12
N ARG A 62 6.74 14.85 1.34
CA ARG A 62 7.23 16.06 2.02
C ARG A 62 7.77 15.77 3.42
N GLY A 63 7.08 14.91 4.18
CA GLY A 63 7.53 14.48 5.50
C GLY A 63 8.81 13.64 5.44
N TYR A 64 8.92 12.73 4.46
CA TYR A 64 10.13 11.94 4.25
C TYR A 64 11.33 12.82 3.88
N GLU A 65 11.13 13.76 2.96
CA GLU A 65 12.18 14.66 2.44
C GLU A 65 12.70 15.66 3.48
N SER A 66 11.99 15.89 4.58
CA SER A 66 12.48 16.71 5.70
C SER A 66 13.59 16.01 6.51
N VAL A 67 13.72 14.69 6.39
CA VAL A 67 14.71 13.87 7.13
C VAL A 67 15.72 13.23 6.17
N ARG A 68 15.27 12.77 4.98
CA ARG A 68 16.12 12.04 4.03
C ARG A 68 15.76 12.37 2.59
N ARG A 69 16.76 12.41 1.71
CA ARG A 69 16.56 12.68 0.29
C ARG A 69 15.81 11.53 -0.39
N PHE A 70 14.73 11.85 -1.11
CA PHE A 70 14.07 10.92 -2.02
C PHE A 70 14.91 10.76 -3.31
N ASN A 71 15.19 9.51 -3.71
CA ASN A 71 15.89 9.27 -4.97
C ASN A 71 14.90 9.42 -6.14
N PRO A 72 15.14 10.34 -7.10
CA PRO A 72 14.23 10.54 -8.24
C PRO A 72 13.96 9.28 -9.06
N ILE A 73 14.88 8.30 -9.07
CA ILE A 73 14.67 7.04 -9.78
C ILE A 73 13.49 6.25 -9.21
N TRP A 74 13.24 6.37 -7.89
CA TRP A 74 12.14 5.67 -7.22
C TRP A 74 10.78 6.10 -7.73
N ARG A 75 10.63 7.34 -8.22
CA ARG A 75 9.38 7.81 -8.83
C ARG A 75 8.98 6.96 -10.04
N LYS A 76 9.96 6.50 -10.82
CA LYS A 76 9.73 5.60 -11.96
C LYS A 76 9.34 4.19 -11.52
N TRP A 77 9.66 3.79 -10.30
CA TRP A 77 9.37 2.47 -9.75
C TRP A 77 8.01 2.39 -9.07
N ILE A 78 7.40 3.52 -8.71
CA ILE A 78 6.12 3.56 -7.98
C ILE A 78 5.06 2.63 -8.58
N PRO A 79 4.79 2.63 -9.91
CA PRO A 79 3.79 1.72 -10.47
C PRO A 79 4.16 0.23 -10.28
N ALA A 80 5.44 -0.10 -10.41
CA ALA A 80 5.93 -1.46 -10.21
C ALA A 80 5.86 -1.88 -8.73
N LEU A 81 6.17 -0.99 -7.81
CA LEU A 81 6.10 -1.23 -6.36
C LEU A 81 4.66 -1.43 -5.88
N LEU A 82 3.72 -0.64 -6.40
CA LEU A 82 2.28 -0.85 -6.14
C LEU A 82 1.81 -2.20 -6.65
N LYS A 83 2.17 -2.55 -7.90
CA LYS A 83 1.83 -3.86 -8.48
C LYS A 83 2.47 -5.01 -7.69
N TRP A 84 3.70 -4.83 -7.22
CA TRP A 84 4.39 -5.80 -6.39
C TRP A 84 3.64 -6.05 -5.08
N ARG A 85 3.27 -4.99 -4.35
CA ARG A 85 2.48 -5.11 -3.11
C ARG A 85 1.14 -5.79 -3.36
N ASP A 86 0.48 -5.43 -4.47
CA ASP A 86 -0.80 -6.00 -4.85
C ASP A 86 -0.74 -7.52 -5.09
N LEU A 87 0.32 -7.98 -5.76
CA LEU A 87 0.59 -9.41 -5.94
C LEU A 87 0.88 -10.12 -4.61
N GLN A 88 1.60 -9.47 -3.69
CA GLN A 88 1.86 -10.05 -2.36
C GLN A 88 0.56 -10.24 -1.56
N ILE A 89 -0.31 -9.22 -1.52
CA ILE A 89 -1.62 -9.31 -0.86
C ILE A 89 -2.50 -10.36 -1.54
N TYR A 90 -2.49 -10.43 -2.86
CA TYR A 90 -3.24 -11.44 -3.61
C TYR A 90 -2.76 -12.86 -3.26
N GLY A 91 -1.44 -13.08 -3.27
CA GLY A 91 -0.82 -14.36 -2.90
C GLY A 91 -1.15 -14.75 -1.47
N PHE A 92 -1.04 -13.82 -0.52
CA PHE A 92 -1.40 -14.05 0.88
C PHE A 92 -2.85 -14.54 1.02
N PHE A 93 -3.82 -13.84 0.43
CA PHE A 93 -5.22 -14.27 0.49
C PHE A 93 -5.47 -15.58 -0.27
N TYR A 94 -4.77 -15.82 -1.37
CA TYR A 94 -4.90 -17.06 -2.12
C TYR A 94 -4.43 -18.28 -1.30
N GLU A 95 -3.37 -18.13 -0.52
CA GLU A 95 -2.84 -19.18 0.34
C GLU A 95 -3.68 -19.42 1.60
N GLN A 96 -4.25 -18.36 2.17
CA GLN A 96 -4.95 -18.41 3.46
C GLN A 96 -6.45 -18.69 3.34
N LEU A 97 -7.08 -18.38 2.21
CA LEU A 97 -8.53 -18.46 2.06
C LEU A 97 -8.96 -19.63 1.18
N GLU A 98 -9.95 -20.40 1.66
CA GLU A 98 -10.71 -21.29 0.78
C GLU A 98 -11.71 -20.45 -0.03
N ILE A 99 -11.26 -19.95 -1.18
CA ILE A 99 -12.00 -18.96 -2.00
C ILE A 99 -13.41 -19.44 -2.37
N SER A 100 -13.60 -20.74 -2.61
CA SER A 100 -14.90 -21.35 -2.92
C SER A 100 -15.88 -21.28 -1.75
N ALA A 101 -15.39 -21.30 -0.52
CA ALA A 101 -16.18 -21.28 0.72
C ALA A 101 -16.44 -19.85 1.24
N LEU A 102 -15.84 -18.82 0.64
CA LEU A 102 -16.06 -17.43 1.05
C LEU A 102 -17.52 -16.99 0.79
N PRO A 103 -18.09 -16.14 1.68
CA PRO A 103 -19.30 -15.39 1.40
C PRO A 103 -19.20 -14.64 0.06
N GLU A 104 -20.30 -14.57 -0.68
CA GLU A 104 -20.34 -14.04 -2.06
C GLU A 104 -19.66 -12.67 -2.20
N ASN A 105 -19.95 -11.75 -1.27
CA ASN A 105 -19.37 -10.41 -1.27
C ASN A 105 -17.83 -10.42 -1.15
N LEU A 106 -17.26 -11.30 -0.32
CA LEU A 106 -15.82 -11.43 -0.15
C LEU A 106 -15.19 -12.12 -1.35
N ARG A 107 -15.85 -13.15 -1.89
CA ARG A 107 -15.43 -13.83 -3.11
C ARG A 107 -15.36 -12.86 -4.29
N GLN A 108 -16.38 -12.02 -4.47
CA GLN A 108 -16.40 -11.01 -5.53
C GLN A 108 -15.29 -9.96 -5.36
N LYS A 109 -14.98 -9.54 -4.12
CA LYS A 109 -13.83 -8.66 -3.86
C LYS A 109 -12.51 -9.31 -4.29
N PHE A 110 -12.30 -10.57 -3.94
CA PHE A 110 -11.10 -11.32 -4.32
C PHE A 110 -10.99 -11.51 -5.85
N LEU A 111 -12.09 -11.88 -6.52
CA LEU A 111 -12.13 -11.99 -7.98
C LEU A 111 -11.91 -10.64 -8.68
N GLY A 112 -12.44 -9.55 -8.12
CA GLY A 112 -12.19 -8.19 -8.59
C GLY A 112 -10.72 -7.78 -8.47
N MET A 113 -10.05 -8.16 -7.37
CA MET A 113 -8.60 -7.97 -7.21
C MET A 113 -7.82 -8.71 -8.29
N ARG A 114 -8.14 -9.99 -8.53
CA ARG A 114 -7.53 -10.80 -9.59
C ARG A 114 -7.69 -10.16 -10.97
N ALA A 115 -8.91 -9.82 -11.35
CA ALA A 115 -9.21 -9.23 -12.65
C ALA A 115 -8.49 -7.88 -12.86
N ARG A 116 -8.35 -7.08 -11.80
CA ARG A 116 -7.59 -5.82 -11.83
C ARG A 116 -6.09 -6.05 -12.07
N ILE A 117 -5.50 -7.02 -11.37
CA ILE A 117 -4.08 -7.41 -11.53
C ILE A 117 -3.81 -7.93 -12.95
N GLU A 118 -4.65 -8.84 -13.44
CA GLU A 118 -4.53 -9.44 -14.79
C GLU A 118 -4.65 -8.37 -15.89
N ALA A 119 -5.54 -7.38 -15.70
CA ALA A 119 -5.68 -6.24 -16.62
C ALA A 119 -4.55 -5.20 -16.51
N GLY A 120 -3.59 -5.37 -15.59
CA GLY A 120 -2.50 -4.43 -15.38
C GLY A 120 -2.94 -3.06 -14.84
N ARG A 121 -4.15 -2.96 -14.27
CA ARG A 121 -4.69 -1.70 -13.74
C ARG A 121 -4.12 -1.42 -12.34
N PRO A 122 -3.59 -0.21 -12.09
CA PRO A 122 -3.07 0.12 -10.77
C PRO A 122 -4.18 0.15 -9.73
N ILE A 123 -3.86 -0.20 -8.48
CA ILE A 123 -4.79 -0.05 -7.35
C ILE A 123 -5.00 1.43 -6.97
N ALA A 124 -4.00 2.26 -7.25
CA ALA A 124 -3.99 3.69 -6.97
C ALA A 124 -3.15 4.43 -8.02
N GLU A 125 -3.63 5.57 -8.49
CA GLU A 125 -2.89 6.44 -9.41
C GLU A 125 -2.08 7.47 -8.62
N ILE A 126 -0.78 7.20 -8.50
CA ILE A 126 0.18 8.09 -7.84
C ILE A 126 1.33 8.39 -8.81
N GLY A 127 1.11 9.36 -9.69
CA GLY A 127 2.10 9.69 -10.72
C GLY A 127 1.74 10.81 -11.70
N GLY A 128 0.48 11.25 -11.79
CA GLY A 128 0.06 12.28 -12.74
C GLY A 128 0.10 13.70 -12.18
N ALA A 129 1.21 14.41 -12.34
CA ALA A 129 1.33 15.87 -12.47
C ALA A 129 2.79 16.26 -12.18
N GLY A 130 3.63 16.19 -13.21
CA GLY A 130 4.56 17.28 -13.50
C GLY A 130 3.88 18.18 -14.52
#